data_AF-A0A5S6QKZ9-F1
#
_entry.id   AF-A0A5S6QKZ9-F1
#
_cell.length_a   1.000
_cell.length_b   1.000
_cell.length_c   1.000
_cell.angle_alpha   90.00
_cell.angle_beta   90.00
_cell.angle_gamma   90.00
#
_symmetry.space_group_name_H-M   'P 1'
#
loop_
_entity.id
_entity.type
_entity.pdbx_description
1 polymer ?
#
loop_
_entity_poly.entity_id
_entity_poly.type
_entity_poly.pdbx_seq_one_letter_code
_entity_poly.pdbx_strand_id
1 'polypeptide(L)'
;MLLNGYKIVHANSLDSGVTIDHVEDYARRLLNNSGIIRVTAMKVADQSRTIKDDAASWAEQKVGAAYNDIFSESCVNSLGVEAYYSCQLVRKSYEWALGHPVFAVQPLNFNLGDGTLNPYWVEYFADRGVPVPVGGYGSHPSRLMKSPNLEEIFSEVVFDNNSLEKLIELLEFWYN
;
A
#
# COMPACT_ATOMS: atom_id res chain seq x y z
N MET A 1 -2.38 4.59 4.33
CA MET A 1 -2.65 6.04 4.27
C MET A 1 -2.75 6.55 5.68
N LEU A 2 -2.10 7.67 5.97
CA LEU A 2 -2.12 8.28 7.30
C LEU A 2 -3.48 8.94 7.55
N LEU A 3 -4.09 8.60 8.68
CA LEU A 3 -5.35 9.11 9.21
C LEU A 3 -5.05 10.00 10.42
N ASN A 4 -6.08 10.70 10.89
CA ASN A 4 -6.01 11.47 12.14
C ASN A 4 -5.60 10.60 13.33
N GLY A 5 -4.87 11.21 14.28
CA GLY A 5 -4.40 10.54 15.49
C GLY A 5 -3.32 9.50 15.22
N TYR A 6 -2.46 9.75 14.23
CA TYR A 6 -1.30 8.90 13.87
C TYR A 6 -1.66 7.44 13.62
N LYS A 7 -2.83 7.23 13.01
CA LYS A 7 -3.29 5.91 12.56
C LYS A 7 -2.98 5.73 11.10
N ILE A 8 -2.74 4.50 10.68
CA ILE A 8 -2.60 4.14 9.27
C ILE A 8 -3.63 3.11 8.88
N VAL A 9 -4.40 3.41 7.85
CA VAL A 9 -5.15 2.38 7.12
C VAL A 9 -4.25 1.74 6.07
N HIS A 10 -4.11 0.43 6.08
CA HIS A 10 -3.22 -0.29 5.17
C HIS A 10 -3.80 -1.66 4.81
N ALA A 11 -3.27 -2.28 3.76
CA ALA A 11 -3.66 -3.62 3.33
C ALA A 11 -2.45 -4.55 3.36
N ASN A 12 -2.54 -5.64 4.12
CA ASN A 12 -1.46 -6.58 4.36
C ASN A 12 -1.96 -8.03 4.28
N SER A 13 -1.14 -8.91 3.69
CA SER A 13 -1.44 -10.34 3.63
C SER A 13 -1.35 -11.03 4.98
N LEU A 14 -0.55 -10.51 5.92
CA LEU A 14 -0.40 -11.08 7.27
C LEU A 14 -1.61 -10.77 8.17
N ASP A 15 -2.25 -9.61 7.97
CA ASP A 15 -3.38 -9.14 8.78
C ASP A 15 -4.73 -9.41 8.10
N SER A 16 -4.78 -10.36 7.17
CA SER A 16 -5.99 -10.78 6.44
C SER A 16 -6.68 -9.72 5.57
N GLY A 17 -6.03 -8.59 5.26
CA GLY A 17 -6.58 -7.56 4.37
C GLY A 17 -6.38 -6.14 4.86
N VAL A 18 -7.45 -5.33 4.77
CA VAL A 18 -7.43 -3.91 5.12
C VAL A 18 -7.69 -3.72 6.62
N THR A 19 -6.73 -3.12 7.32
CA THR A 19 -6.80 -2.85 8.76
C THR A 19 -6.34 -1.43 9.09
N ILE A 20 -6.57 -1.02 10.34
CA ILE A 20 -6.03 0.21 10.91
C ILE A 20 -5.14 -0.14 12.09
N ASP A 21 -3.93 0.41 12.08
CA ASP A 21 -2.99 0.35 13.21
C ASP A 21 -2.57 1.76 13.62
N HIS A 22 -2.13 1.93 14.87
CA HIS A 22 -1.34 3.10 15.23
C HIS A 22 0.03 3.00 14.54
N VAL A 23 0.56 4.11 14.01
CA VAL A 23 1.82 4.10 13.25
C VAL A 23 2.97 3.60 14.11
N GLU A 24 3.03 4.01 15.37
CA GLU A 24 4.07 3.58 16.29
C GLU A 24 4.05 2.06 16.52
N ASP A 25 2.87 1.51 16.82
CA ASP A 25 2.70 0.08 17.07
C ASP A 25 3.05 -0.73 15.82
N TYR A 26 2.62 -0.26 14.66
CA TYR A 26 2.93 -0.90 13.38
C TYR A 26 4.43 -0.85 13.07
N ALA A 27 5.07 0.31 13.20
CA ALA A 27 6.50 0.47 12.98
C ALA A 27 7.32 -0.38 13.96
N ARG A 28 6.92 -0.42 15.24
CA ARG A 28 7.53 -1.27 16.28
C ARG A 28 7.40 -2.75 15.94
N ARG A 29 6.23 -3.18 15.45
CA ARG A 29 5.99 -4.55 14.98
C ARG A 29 6.90 -4.92 13.81
N LEU A 30 7.03 -4.05 12.81
CA LEU A 30 7.94 -4.28 11.69
C LEU A 30 9.40 -4.31 12.13
N LEU A 31 9.82 -3.36 12.98
CA LEU A 31 11.15 -3.30 13.55
C LEU A 31 11.52 -4.58 14.31
N ASN A 32 10.61 -5.10 15.15
CA ASN A 32 10.84 -6.35 15.88
C ASN A 32 11.03 -7.55 14.95
N ASN A 33 10.42 -7.53 13.76
CA ASN A 33 10.52 -8.62 12.79
C ASN A 33 11.78 -8.54 11.91
N SER A 34 12.23 -7.33 11.56
CA SER A 34 13.34 -7.13 10.61
C SER A 34 14.63 -6.61 11.23
N GLY A 35 14.59 -6.09 12.45
CA GLY A 35 15.70 -5.40 13.14
C GLY A 35 16.00 -3.99 12.61
N ILE A 36 15.56 -3.67 11.39
CA ILE A 36 15.71 -2.36 10.75
C ILE A 36 14.60 -2.13 9.73
N ILE A 37 14.06 -0.92 9.69
CA ILE A 37 13.08 -0.49 8.70
C ILE A 37 13.43 0.89 8.15
N ARG A 38 12.99 1.16 6.92
CA ARG A 38 12.98 2.51 6.36
C ARG A 38 11.54 2.96 6.23
N VAL A 39 11.23 4.14 6.76
CA VAL A 39 9.92 4.76 6.65
C VAL A 39 10.06 6.03 5.85
N THR A 40 9.33 6.11 4.74
CA THR A 40 9.27 7.28 3.87
C THR A 40 7.85 7.81 3.87
N ALA A 41 7.67 9.03 4.34
CA ALA A 41 6.38 9.72 4.30
C ALA A 41 6.26 10.48 2.98
N MET A 42 5.16 10.25 2.28
CA MET A 42 4.87 10.83 0.97
C MET A 42 3.54 11.59 1.02
N LYS A 43 3.47 12.69 0.29
CA LYS A 43 2.26 13.48 0.08
C LYS A 43 1.87 13.44 -1.39
N VAL A 44 0.57 13.33 -1.67
CA VAL A 44 0.09 13.51 -3.05
C VAL A 44 0.16 14.99 -3.41
N ALA A 45 0.97 15.30 -4.41
CA ALA A 45 1.21 16.65 -4.90
C ALA A 45 -0.03 17.23 -5.58
N ASP A 46 -0.17 18.56 -5.56
CA ASP A 46 -1.24 19.29 -6.26
C ASP A 46 -2.69 18.89 -5.94
N GLN A 47 -2.91 18.22 -4.81
CA GLN A 47 -4.24 17.87 -4.31
C GLN A 47 -4.59 18.67 -3.04
N SER A 48 -5.84 19.13 -2.98
CA SER A 48 -6.39 19.84 -1.81
C SER A 48 -6.43 18.93 -0.58
N ARG A 49 -6.54 19.53 0.61
CA ARG A 49 -6.71 18.77 1.86
C ARG A 49 -7.99 17.93 1.82
N THR A 50 -9.09 18.49 1.31
CA THR A 50 -10.37 17.78 1.16
C THR A 50 -10.23 16.50 0.36
N ILE A 51 -9.55 16.51 -0.80
CA ILE A 51 -9.35 15.30 -1.61
C ILE A 51 -8.54 14.24 -0.87
N LYS A 52 -7.54 14.66 -0.09
CA LYS A 52 -6.72 13.74 0.72
C LYS A 52 -7.53 13.13 1.85
N ASP A 53 -8.36 13.93 2.51
CA ASP A 53 -9.27 13.51 3.57
C ASP A 53 -10.35 12.56 3.04
N ASP A 54 -10.92 12.83 1.85
CA ASP A 54 -11.91 11.98 1.19
C ASP A 54 -11.31 10.63 0.78
N ALA A 55 -10.10 10.63 0.19
CA ALA A 55 -9.38 9.40 -0.17
C ALA A 55 -9.04 8.56 1.07
N ALA A 56 -8.59 9.21 2.15
CA ALA A 56 -8.32 8.56 3.44
C ALA A 56 -9.59 7.97 4.06
N SER A 57 -10.69 8.72 4.05
CA SER A 57 -11.99 8.27 4.55
C SER A 57 -12.53 7.09 3.76
N TRP A 58 -12.35 7.10 2.42
CA TRP A 58 -12.71 5.95 1.59
C TRP A 58 -11.89 4.72 1.94
N ALA A 59 -10.57 4.85 2.15
CA ALA A 59 -9.73 3.73 2.58
C ALA A 59 -10.18 3.16 3.93
N GLU A 60 -10.51 4.04 4.88
CA GLU A 60 -11.02 3.65 6.20
C GLU A 60 -12.34 2.86 6.11
N GLN A 61 -13.24 3.22 5.18
CA GLN A 61 -14.45 2.43 4.91
C GLN A 61 -14.17 1.02 4.36
N LYS A 62 -12.95 0.74 3.89
CA LYS A 62 -12.54 -0.59 3.40
C LYS A 62 -11.99 -1.50 4.48
N VAL A 63 -11.87 -1.04 5.73
CA VAL A 63 -11.43 -1.88 6.84
C VAL A 63 -12.31 -3.13 6.95
N GLY A 64 -11.66 -4.30 7.03
CA GLY A 64 -12.30 -5.61 7.00
C GLY A 64 -12.41 -6.24 5.60
N ALA A 65 -12.16 -5.50 4.52
CA ALA A 65 -12.00 -6.10 3.19
C ALA A 65 -10.77 -7.03 3.18
N ALA A 66 -10.85 -8.09 2.39
CA ALA A 66 -9.82 -9.12 2.36
C ALA A 66 -8.52 -8.64 1.69
N TYR A 67 -7.45 -9.41 1.83
CA TYR A 67 -6.25 -9.19 1.04
C TYR A 67 -6.43 -9.69 -0.40
N ASN A 68 -6.10 -8.86 -1.38
CA ASN A 68 -6.14 -9.22 -2.80
C ASN A 68 -4.92 -10.08 -3.15
N ASP A 69 -5.08 -11.39 -2.97
CA ASP A 69 -4.06 -12.42 -3.15
C ASP A 69 -3.85 -12.84 -4.60
N ILE A 70 -4.60 -12.27 -5.55
CA ILE A 70 -4.43 -12.52 -6.99
C ILE A 70 -4.06 -11.24 -7.75
N PHE A 71 -3.83 -10.14 -7.03
CA PHE A 71 -3.51 -8.82 -7.56
C PHE A 71 -4.48 -8.34 -8.65
N SER A 72 -5.76 -8.70 -8.54
CA SER A 72 -6.79 -8.37 -9.52
C SER A 72 -7.10 -6.87 -9.53
N GLU A 73 -7.14 -6.25 -10.71
CA GLU A 73 -7.53 -4.83 -10.85
C GLU A 73 -8.98 -4.55 -10.41
N SER A 74 -9.83 -5.57 -10.48
CA SER A 74 -11.24 -5.50 -10.08
C SER A 74 -11.46 -5.49 -8.56
N CYS A 75 -10.39 -5.39 -7.77
CA CYS A 75 -10.43 -5.34 -6.30
C CYS A 75 -11.13 -6.54 -5.68
N VAL A 76 -10.77 -7.74 -6.12
CA VAL A 76 -11.26 -9.02 -5.59
C VAL A 76 -10.12 -10.00 -5.36
N ASN A 77 -10.28 -10.89 -4.37
CA ASN A 77 -9.34 -11.98 -4.13
C ASN A 77 -9.72 -13.25 -4.92
N SER A 78 -8.98 -14.34 -4.70
CA SER A 78 -9.23 -15.67 -5.30
C SER A 78 -10.62 -16.25 -5.02
N LEU A 79 -11.31 -15.80 -3.96
CA LEU A 79 -12.67 -16.20 -3.61
C LEU A 79 -13.75 -15.29 -4.21
N GLY A 80 -13.36 -14.26 -4.97
CA GLY A 80 -14.28 -13.31 -5.58
C GLY A 80 -14.88 -12.29 -4.60
N VAL A 81 -14.36 -12.17 -3.38
CA VAL A 81 -14.82 -11.16 -2.41
C VAL A 81 -13.99 -9.88 -2.52
N GLU A 82 -14.57 -8.75 -2.11
CA GLU A 82 -13.90 -7.45 -2.12
C GLU A 82 -12.57 -7.53 -1.38
N ALA A 83 -11.51 -7.11 -2.06
CA ALA A 83 -10.16 -7.25 -1.55
C ALA A 83 -9.21 -6.20 -2.14
N TYR A 84 -8.22 -5.82 -1.33
CA TYR A 84 -7.19 -4.86 -1.72
C TYR A 84 -5.80 -5.35 -1.34
N TYR A 85 -4.80 -4.93 -2.09
CA TYR A 85 -3.40 -5.04 -1.69
C TYR A 85 -2.80 -3.65 -1.51
N SER A 86 -1.69 -3.56 -0.76
CA SER A 86 -1.15 -2.33 -0.18
C SER A 86 -1.21 -1.09 -1.09
N CYS A 87 -0.49 -1.09 -2.22
CA CYS A 87 -0.45 0.08 -3.10
C CYS A 87 -1.71 0.26 -3.98
N GLN A 88 -2.51 -0.78 -4.18
CA GLN A 88 -3.79 -0.67 -4.87
C GLN A 88 -4.83 0.06 -4.03
N LEU A 89 -4.86 -0.19 -2.71
CA LEU A 89 -5.74 0.55 -1.79
C LEU A 89 -5.51 2.06 -1.94
N VAL A 90 -4.26 2.50 -1.83
CA VAL A 90 -3.88 3.92 -1.97
C VAL A 90 -4.33 4.49 -3.33
N ARG A 91 -4.06 3.78 -4.44
CA ARG A 91 -4.47 4.29 -5.75
C ARG A 91 -5.98 4.38 -5.88
N LYS A 92 -6.72 3.34 -5.49
CA LYS A 92 -8.19 3.30 -5.61
C LYS A 92 -8.87 4.35 -4.72
N SER A 93 -8.29 4.66 -3.56
CA SER A 93 -8.72 5.77 -2.72
C SER A 93 -8.70 7.12 -3.44
N TYR A 94 -7.58 7.46 -4.09
CA TYR A 94 -7.47 8.72 -4.82
C TYR A 94 -8.27 8.71 -6.13
N GLU A 95 -8.35 7.57 -6.82
CA GLU A 95 -9.20 7.40 -8.00
C GLU A 95 -10.68 7.64 -7.67
N TRP A 96 -11.14 7.15 -6.52
CA TRP A 96 -12.49 7.40 -6.04
C TRP A 96 -12.72 8.88 -5.67
N ALA A 97 -11.81 9.48 -4.89
CA ALA A 97 -11.96 10.85 -4.43
C ALA A 97 -11.95 11.89 -5.57
N LEU A 98 -11.23 11.62 -6.66
CA LEU A 98 -11.12 12.52 -7.81
C LEU A 98 -12.04 12.14 -8.98
N GLY A 99 -12.60 10.93 -8.97
CA GLY A 99 -13.37 10.38 -10.09
C GLY A 99 -12.53 10.00 -11.32
N HIS A 100 -11.20 10.08 -11.24
CA HIS A 100 -10.29 9.65 -12.30
C HIS A 100 -8.95 9.13 -11.72
N PRO A 101 -8.20 8.27 -12.43
CA PRO A 101 -6.91 7.78 -11.95
C PRO A 101 -5.87 8.91 -11.78
N VAL A 102 -5.16 8.90 -10.64
CA VAL A 102 -4.00 9.78 -10.38
C VAL A 102 -2.69 9.07 -10.61
N PHE A 103 -2.64 7.77 -10.27
CA PHE A 103 -1.45 6.96 -10.43
C PHE A 103 -1.61 6.05 -11.64
N ALA A 104 -0.55 5.96 -12.44
CA ALA A 104 -0.55 5.12 -13.62
C ALA A 104 -0.71 3.64 -13.23
N VAL A 105 -1.62 2.96 -13.91
CA VAL A 105 -1.73 1.51 -13.87
C VAL A 105 -0.60 0.93 -14.74
N GLN A 106 0.03 -0.14 -14.27
CA GLN A 106 1.21 -0.74 -14.89
C GLN A 106 0.92 -2.20 -15.20
N PRO A 107 1.52 -2.76 -16.28
CA PRO A 107 1.51 -4.20 -16.48
C PRO A 107 2.16 -4.90 -15.29
N LEU A 108 1.49 -5.90 -14.75
CA LEU A 108 2.08 -6.80 -13.78
C LEU A 108 3.11 -7.68 -14.47
N ASN A 109 4.27 -7.83 -13.83
CA ASN A 109 5.35 -8.65 -14.34
C ASN A 109 5.69 -9.73 -13.31
N PHE A 110 5.44 -10.98 -13.70
CA PHE A 110 5.73 -12.18 -12.92
C PHE A 110 6.89 -12.99 -13.52
N ASN A 111 7.57 -12.41 -14.51
CA ASN A 111 8.65 -13.07 -15.23
C ASN A 111 10.00 -12.87 -14.51
N LEU A 112 10.91 -13.81 -14.76
CA LEU A 112 12.32 -13.71 -14.47
C LEU A 112 12.99 -12.68 -15.41
N GLY A 113 14.26 -12.35 -15.12
CA GLY A 113 15.03 -11.39 -15.91
C GLY A 113 15.25 -11.80 -17.37
N ASP A 114 15.14 -13.09 -17.68
CA ASP A 114 15.20 -13.63 -19.04
C ASP A 114 13.84 -13.62 -19.77
N GLY A 115 12.78 -13.13 -19.11
CA GLY A 115 11.44 -13.03 -19.67
C GLY A 115 10.58 -14.30 -19.49
N THR A 116 11.11 -15.38 -18.94
CA THR A 116 10.31 -16.58 -18.64
C THR A 116 9.47 -16.41 -17.38
N LEU A 117 8.31 -17.05 -17.30
CA LEU A 117 7.43 -16.94 -16.13
C LEU A 117 8.09 -17.59 -14.91
N ASN A 118 8.14 -16.89 -13.78
CA ASN A 118 8.76 -17.42 -12.57
C ASN A 118 7.92 -18.62 -12.04
N PRO A 119 8.53 -19.82 -11.87
CA PRO A 119 7.82 -21.02 -11.39
C PRO A 119 7.09 -20.82 -10.06
N TYR A 120 7.63 -19.97 -9.17
CA TYR A 120 6.97 -19.61 -7.92
C TYR A 120 5.57 -19.05 -8.16
N TRP A 121 5.42 -18.13 -9.13
CA TRP A 121 4.13 -17.52 -9.42
C TRP A 121 3.19 -18.51 -10.10
N VAL A 122 3.71 -19.43 -10.91
CA VAL A 122 2.88 -20.49 -11.50
C VAL A 122 2.21 -21.32 -10.42
N GLU A 123 2.98 -21.80 -9.43
CA GLU A 123 2.47 -22.56 -8.30
C GLU A 123 1.53 -21.71 -7.42
N TYR A 124 1.95 -20.49 -7.07
CA TYR A 124 1.17 -19.57 -6.24
C TYR A 124 -0.24 -19.31 -6.78
N PHE A 125 -0.38 -19.09 -8.09
CA PHE A 125 -1.68 -18.82 -8.71
C PHE A 125 -2.47 -20.12 -8.98
N ALA A 126 -1.79 -21.24 -9.27
CA ALA A 126 -2.43 -22.55 -9.40
C ALA A 126 -3.14 -22.99 -8.12
N ASP A 127 -2.49 -22.79 -6.96
CA ASP A 127 -3.09 -23.07 -5.63
C ASP A 127 -4.36 -22.25 -5.35
N ARG A 128 -4.53 -21.13 -6.07
CA ARG A 128 -5.68 -20.22 -5.99
C ARG A 128 -6.71 -20.47 -7.10
N GLY A 129 -6.51 -21.48 -7.93
CA GLY A 129 -7.43 -21.85 -9.01
C GLY A 129 -7.54 -20.83 -10.13
N VAL A 130 -6.55 -19.94 -10.29
CA VAL A 130 -6.55 -18.88 -11.31
C VAL A 130 -5.25 -18.90 -12.13
N PRO A 131 -5.25 -18.43 -13.39
CA PRO A 131 -4.02 -18.26 -14.14
C PRO A 131 -3.20 -17.08 -13.61
N VAL A 132 -1.89 -17.12 -13.83
CA VAL A 132 -1.03 -15.96 -13.57
C VAL A 132 -1.49 -14.80 -14.49
N PRO A 133 -1.74 -13.59 -13.96
CA PRO A 133 -2.25 -12.47 -14.74
C PRO A 133 -1.14 -11.79 -15.57
N VAL A 134 -0.51 -12.55 -16.47
CA VAL A 134 0.55 -12.06 -17.36
C VAL A 134 0.00 -10.97 -18.27
N GLY A 135 0.61 -9.78 -18.22
CA GLY A 135 0.15 -8.62 -18.99
C GLY A 135 -1.13 -7.97 -18.43
N GLY A 136 -1.66 -8.47 -17.32
CA GLY A 136 -2.73 -7.82 -16.58
C GLY A 136 -2.28 -6.47 -16.04
N TYR A 137 -3.24 -5.58 -15.81
CA TYR A 137 -2.98 -4.25 -15.28
C TYR A 137 -3.09 -4.25 -13.76
N GLY A 138 -2.22 -3.49 -13.09
CA GLY A 138 -2.29 -3.29 -11.65
C GLY A 138 -1.38 -2.16 -11.17
N SER A 139 -1.00 -2.21 -9.90
CA SER A 139 -0.12 -1.27 -9.22
C SER A 139 1.06 -1.98 -8.59
N HIS A 140 2.21 -1.30 -8.53
CA HIS A 140 3.44 -1.81 -7.93
C HIS A 140 4.02 -0.76 -6.97
N PRO A 141 4.39 -1.11 -5.72
CA PRO A 141 4.85 -0.13 -4.73
C PRO A 141 6.04 0.70 -5.20
N SER A 142 7.06 0.06 -5.79
CA SER A 142 8.26 0.76 -6.28
C SER A 142 8.00 1.70 -7.46
N ARG A 143 6.90 1.50 -8.20
CA ARG A 143 6.48 2.41 -9.29
C ARG A 143 5.62 3.53 -8.73
N LEU A 144 4.74 3.22 -7.79
CA LEU A 144 3.92 4.21 -7.09
C LEU A 144 4.82 5.25 -6.41
N MET A 145 5.85 4.82 -5.67
CA MET A 145 6.81 5.73 -5.01
C MET A 145 7.60 6.63 -5.98
N LYS A 146 7.68 6.28 -7.26
CA LYS A 146 8.34 7.08 -8.31
C LYS A 146 7.36 7.94 -9.10
N SER A 147 6.09 7.98 -8.71
CA SER A 147 5.09 8.80 -9.39
C SER A 147 5.47 10.27 -9.27
N PRO A 148 5.38 11.05 -10.36
CA PRO A 148 5.56 12.51 -10.29
C PRO A 148 4.48 13.20 -9.46
N ASN A 149 3.38 12.49 -9.14
CA ASN A 149 2.29 13.00 -8.31
C ASN A 149 2.53 12.76 -6.81
N LEU A 150 3.71 12.26 -6.42
CA LEU A 150 4.12 12.16 -5.03
C LEU A 150 5.31 13.07 -4.73
N GLU A 151 5.25 13.70 -3.57
CA GLU A 151 6.32 14.48 -2.97
C GLU A 151 6.78 13.79 -1.69
N GLU A 152 8.09 13.54 -1.56
CA GLU A 152 8.66 13.05 -0.31
C GLU A 152 8.66 14.17 0.73
N ILE A 153 8.11 13.88 1.91
CA ILE A 153 8.11 14.79 3.05
C ILE A 153 9.34 14.53 3.93
N PHE A 154 9.58 13.25 4.25
CA PHE A 154 10.79 12.81 4.92
C PHE A 154 11.03 11.32 4.68
N SER A 155 12.27 10.88 4.92
CA SER A 155 12.66 9.47 4.98
C SER A 155 13.56 9.23 6.19
N GLU A 156 13.19 8.28 7.03
CA GLU A 156 13.96 7.89 8.22
C GLU A 156 14.26 6.40 8.23
N VAL A 157 15.39 6.05 8.84
CA VAL A 157 15.77 4.67 9.12
C VAL A 157 15.59 4.43 10.60
N VAL A 158 14.78 3.43 10.93
CA VAL A 158 14.47 3.04 12.31
C VAL A 158 15.12 1.69 12.59
N PHE A 159 15.93 1.63 13.64
CA PHE A 159 16.68 0.43 14.04
C PHE A 159 16.69 0.22 15.57
N ASP A 160 16.11 1.14 16.33
CA ASP A 160 15.98 1.08 17.79
C ASP A 160 14.78 1.96 18.25
N ASN A 161 14.55 2.02 19.57
CA ASN A 161 13.48 2.84 20.13
C ASN A 161 13.69 4.35 19.93
N ASN A 162 14.94 4.83 20.00
CA ASN A 162 15.23 6.26 19.86
C ASN A 162 14.93 6.76 18.43
N SER A 163 15.31 5.98 17.42
CA SER A 163 14.99 6.27 16.02
C SER A 163 13.49 6.12 15.73
N LEU A 164 12.77 5.29 16.47
CA LEU A 164 11.31 5.21 16.40
C LEU A 164 10.65 6.45 17.00
N GLU A 165 11.09 6.92 18.16
CA GLU A 165 10.60 8.17 18.77
C GLU A 165 10.80 9.36 17.81
N LYS A 166 11.99 9.47 17.20
CA LYS A 166 12.28 10.49 16.18
C LYS A 166 11.32 10.40 14.98
N LEU A 167 10.99 9.19 14.52
CA LEU A 167 10.01 9.01 13.45
C LEU A 167 8.63 9.56 13.86
N ILE A 168 8.19 9.30 15.09
CA ILE A 168 6.91 9.82 15.59
C ILE A 168 6.94 11.34 15.65
N GLU A 169 7.98 11.96 16.23
CA GLU A 169 8.13 13.42 16.27
C GLU A 169 8.05 14.07 14.88
N LEU A 170 8.65 13.45 13.86
CA LEU A 170 8.56 13.92 12.47
C LEU A 170 7.13 13.83 11.93
N LEU A 171 6.40 12.75 12.24
CA LEU A 171 4.99 12.64 11.86
C LEU A 171 4.15 13.71 12.55
N GLU A 172 4.40 13.99 13.84
CA GLU A 172 3.69 15.05 14.56
C GLU A 172 3.97 16.43 13.97
N PHE A 173 5.23 16.71 13.62
CA PHE A 173 5.61 18.00 13.03
C PHE A 173 4.97 18.24 11.67
N TRP A 174 4.87 17.21 10.82
CA TRP A 174 4.38 17.35 9.44
C TRP A 174 2.88 17.15 9.27
N TYR A 175 2.20 16.55 10.26
CA TYR A 175 0.76 16.25 10.19
C TYR A 175 -0.12 17.22 11.00
N ASN A 176 0.47 18.02 11.90
CA ASN A 176 -0.18 19.16 12.56
C ASN A 176 -0.08 20.44 11.73
#